data_AF-A0A099NSR4-F1
#
_entry.id   AF-A0A099NSR4-F1
#
_cell.length_a   1.000
_cell.length_b   1.000
_cell.length_c   1.000
_cell.angle_alpha   90.00
_cell.angle_beta   90.00
_cell.angle_gamma   90.00
#
_symmetry.space_group_name_H-M   'P 1'
#
loop_
_entity.id
_entity.type
_entity.pdbx_description
1 polymer ?
#
loop_
_entity_poly.entity_id
_entity_poly.type
_entity_poly.pdbx_seq_one_letter_code
_entity_poly.pdbx_strand_id
1 'polypeptide(L)'
;MFKNIYTLATVAFALLGLTEAKRNVVSSTANGSGAAIGVATYSTGFNARFFAYDGGDLIDFNCDDYVANSYALGKVRTSTSLVTEPNFSFGFPVEGEH
;
A
#
# COMPACT_ATOMS: atom_id res chain seq x y z
N MET A 1 30.45 -9.65 25.48
CA MET A 1 31.42 -8.91 24.63
C MET A 1 30.77 -8.08 23.52
N PHE A 2 29.60 -8.45 22.98
CA PHE A 2 28.96 -7.73 21.87
C PHE A 2 28.32 -6.37 22.20
N LYS A 3 27.94 -6.09 23.45
CA LYS A 3 27.33 -4.79 23.84
C LYS A 3 28.24 -3.59 23.53
N ASN A 4 29.55 -3.75 23.69
CA ASN A 4 30.51 -2.67 23.47
C ASN A 4 30.69 -2.33 21.98
N ILE A 5 30.48 -3.29 21.08
CA ILE A 5 30.61 -3.07 19.63
C ILE A 5 29.45 -2.22 19.09
N TYR A 6 28.23 -2.48 19.55
CA TYR A 6 27.07 -1.67 19.17
C TYR A 6 27.21 -0.22 19.64
N THR A 7 27.64 0.00 20.88
CA THR A 7 27.88 1.35 21.41
C THR A 7 28.99 2.07 20.64
N LEU A 8 30.07 1.37 20.28
CA LEU A 8 31.18 1.94 19.51
C LEU A 8 30.74 2.32 18.09
N ALA A 9 29.92 1.50 17.45
CA ALA A 9 29.35 1.78 16.14
C ALA A 9 28.42 3.01 16.20
N THR A 10 27.52 3.09 17.19
CA THR A 10 26.63 4.25 17.35
C THR A 10 27.39 5.55 17.58
N VAL A 11 28.47 5.53 18.38
CA VAL A 11 29.33 6.70 18.60
C VAL A 11 30.08 7.09 17.33
N ALA A 12 30.60 6.12 16.57
CA ALA A 12 31.28 6.37 15.30
C ALA A 12 30.33 6.98 14.25
N PHE A 13 29.09 6.48 14.16
CA PHE A 13 28.06 7.05 13.28
C PHE A 13 27.66 8.47 13.70
N ALA A 14 27.55 8.74 15.00
CA ALA A 14 27.28 10.08 15.53
C ALA A 14 28.43 11.07 15.25
N LEU A 15 29.69 10.64 15.35
CA LEU A 15 30.87 11.47 15.10
C LEU A 15 31.06 11.82 13.62
N LEU A 16 30.62 10.92 12.72
CA LEU A 16 30.67 11.11 11.27
C LEU A 16 29.46 11.89 10.71
N GLY A 17 28.54 12.34 11.58
CA GLY A 17 27.30 13.00 11.16
C GLY A 17 26.35 12.09 10.38
N LEU A 18 26.61 10.77 10.39
CA LEU A 18 25.81 9.77 9.71
C LEU A 18 24.74 9.31 10.68
N THR A 19 23.58 9.95 10.63
CA THR A 19 22.38 9.47 11.32
C THR A 19 22.03 8.09 10.77
N GLU A 20 21.88 7.07 11.64
CA GLU A 20 21.09 5.89 11.26
C GLU A 20 19.70 6.41 10.93
N ALA A 21 19.43 6.59 9.64
CA ALA A 21 18.09 6.91 9.17
C ALA A 21 17.21 5.71 9.53
N LYS A 22 16.49 5.79 10.66
CA LYS A 22 15.31 4.96 10.91
C LYS A 22 14.31 5.28 9.80
N ARG A 23 14.48 4.65 8.63
CA ARG A 23 13.80 5.01 7.39
C ARG A 23 12.28 4.91 7.48
N ASN A 24 11.79 4.04 8.38
CA ASN A 24 10.38 3.89 8.69
C ASN A 24 10.20 3.74 10.20
N VAL A 25 9.49 4.67 10.84
CA VAL A 25 9.04 4.51 12.24
C VAL A 25 7.56 4.17 12.19
N VAL A 26 7.21 2.95 12.57
CA VAL A 26 5.82 2.52 12.73
C VAL A 26 5.45 2.66 14.20
N SER A 27 4.28 3.23 14.47
CA SER A 27 3.70 3.29 15.81
C SER A 27 2.27 2.79 15.77
N SER A 28 1.87 2.11 16.84
CA SER A 28 0.50 1.65 17.04
C SER A 28 0.02 2.18 18.37
N THR A 29 -1.18 2.74 18.37
CA THR A 29 -1.88 3.25 19.54
C THR A 29 -3.28 2.64 19.58
N ALA A 30 -4.02 2.85 20.68
CA ALA A 30 -5.43 2.45 20.75
C ALA A 30 -6.29 3.08 19.63
N ASN A 31 -5.84 4.19 19.05
CA ASN A 31 -6.56 4.93 18.00
C ASN A 31 -6.13 4.53 16.58
N GLY A 32 -5.22 3.56 16.42
CA GLY A 32 -4.76 3.06 15.13
C GLY A 32 -3.24 2.97 14.99
N SER A 33 -2.81 2.55 13.80
CA SER A 33 -1.40 2.44 13.44
C SER A 33 -1.02 3.49 12.41
N GLY A 34 0.17 4.06 12.55
CA GLY A 34 0.75 5.02 11.62
C GLY A 34 2.20 4.69 11.31
N ALA A 35 2.69 5.20 10.17
CA ALA A 35 4.08 5.06 9.77
C ALA A 35 4.63 6.41 9.31
N ALA A 36 5.77 6.83 9.86
CA ALA A 36 6.57 7.89 9.28
C ALA A 36 7.48 7.28 8.21
N ILE A 37 7.19 7.55 6.94
CA ILE A 37 7.92 7.02 5.79
C ILE A 37 8.79 8.12 5.20
N GLY A 38 10.10 7.91 5.16
CA GLY A 38 11.02 8.77 4.43
C GLY A 38 10.97 8.47 2.93
N VAL A 39 10.15 9.21 2.17
CA VAL A 39 10.05 9.09 0.70
C VAL A 39 10.81 10.24 0.01
N ALA A 40 11.67 9.90 -0.96
CA ALA A 40 12.49 10.88 -1.69
C ALA A 40 11.65 11.76 -2.65
N THR A 41 10.55 11.21 -3.16
CA THR A 41 9.58 11.91 -4.00
C THR A 41 8.19 11.41 -3.61
N TYR A 42 7.25 12.32 -3.41
CA TYR A 42 5.85 11.99 -3.15
C TYR A 42 4.97 12.50 -4.29
N SER A 43 3.88 11.78 -4.54
CA SER A 43 2.85 12.18 -5.50
C SER A 43 1.48 11.90 -4.91
N THR A 44 0.54 12.81 -5.12
CA THR A 44 -0.82 12.68 -4.60
C THR A 44 -1.65 11.73 -5.47
N GLY A 45 -2.43 10.86 -4.85
CA GLY A 45 -3.40 9.98 -5.50
C GLY A 45 -3.18 8.49 -5.21
N PHE A 46 -4.21 7.69 -5.49
CA PHE A 46 -4.18 6.24 -5.28
C PHE A 46 -3.44 5.53 -6.42
N ASN A 47 -2.81 4.42 -6.06
CA ASN A 47 -2.41 3.40 -7.03
C ASN A 47 -3.53 2.38 -7.12
N ALA A 48 -4.19 2.31 -8.28
CA ALA A 48 -5.29 1.39 -8.53
C ALA A 48 -4.81 0.24 -9.43
N ARG A 49 -5.15 -0.99 -9.04
CA ARG A 49 -4.85 -2.19 -9.82
C ARG A 49 -6.12 -3.01 -9.96
N PHE A 50 -6.40 -3.43 -11.18
CA PHE A 50 -7.57 -4.22 -11.52
C PHE A 50 -7.13 -5.66 -11.76
N PHE A 51 -7.73 -6.58 -11.03
CA PHE A 51 -7.44 -8.00 -11.12
C PHE A 51 -8.53 -8.70 -11.92
N ALA A 52 -8.17 -9.80 -12.56
CA ALA A 52 -9.13 -10.67 -13.21
C ALA A 52 -10.09 -11.24 -12.17
N TYR A 53 -11.37 -11.15 -12.47
CA TYR A 53 -12.46 -11.69 -11.67
C TYR A 53 -13.39 -12.44 -12.61
N ASP A 54 -13.77 -13.66 -12.24
CA ASP A 54 -14.67 -14.46 -13.06
C ASP A 54 -16.10 -13.96 -12.86
N GLY A 55 -16.65 -13.35 -13.92
CA GLY A 55 -17.96 -12.71 -13.87
C GLY A 55 -19.05 -13.70 -13.50
N GLY A 56 -19.84 -13.35 -12.47
CA GLY A 56 -20.92 -14.19 -11.96
C GLY A 56 -20.54 -15.07 -10.77
N ASP A 57 -19.27 -15.13 -10.38
CA ASP A 57 -18.84 -15.86 -9.17
C ASP A 57 -19.09 -15.04 -7.91
N LEU A 58 -20.32 -15.08 -7.38
CA LEU A 58 -20.65 -14.39 -6.14
C LEU A 58 -20.09 -15.08 -4.89
N ILE A 59 -19.48 -16.26 -5.00
CA ILE A 59 -18.96 -16.99 -3.85
C ILE A 59 -17.67 -16.32 -3.37
N ASP A 60 -16.75 -16.05 -4.29
CA ASP A 60 -15.48 -15.39 -3.97
C ASP A 60 -15.68 -13.97 -3.41
N PHE A 61 -16.62 -13.20 -3.96
CA PHE A 61 -16.91 -11.86 -3.41
C PHE A 61 -17.47 -11.89 -1.99
N ASN A 62 -18.18 -12.95 -1.61
CA ASN A 62 -18.69 -13.12 -0.25
C ASN A 62 -17.69 -13.81 0.70
N CYS A 63 -16.48 -14.11 0.22
CA CYS A 63 -15.42 -14.71 1.03
C CYS A 63 -14.48 -13.63 1.59
N ASP A 64 -14.42 -13.51 2.91
CA ASP A 64 -13.61 -12.49 3.59
C ASP A 64 -12.12 -12.56 3.20
N ASP A 65 -11.56 -13.77 3.11
CA ASP A 65 -10.16 -13.98 2.72
C ASP A 65 -9.88 -13.56 1.27
N TYR A 66 -10.89 -13.69 0.41
CA TYR A 66 -10.79 -13.25 -0.98
C TYR A 66 -10.73 -11.73 -1.05
N VAL A 67 -11.71 -11.05 -0.45
CA VAL A 67 -11.83 -9.58 -0.48
C VAL A 67 -10.69 -8.89 0.27
N ALA A 68 -10.18 -9.50 1.34
CA ALA A 68 -9.08 -8.95 2.12
C ALA A 68 -7.73 -9.03 1.38
N ASN A 69 -7.45 -10.11 0.65
CA ASN A 69 -6.12 -10.32 0.07
C ASN A 69 -6.08 -11.23 -1.17
N SER A 70 -6.85 -12.32 -1.21
CA SER A 70 -6.61 -13.38 -2.21
C SER A 70 -6.93 -12.94 -3.64
N TYR A 71 -7.78 -11.91 -3.83
CA TYR A 71 -8.01 -11.28 -5.14
C TYR A 71 -6.69 -10.82 -5.80
N ALA A 72 -5.70 -10.41 -5.01
CA ALA A 72 -4.43 -9.88 -5.50
C ALA A 72 -3.49 -10.95 -6.06
N LEU A 73 -3.78 -12.24 -5.80
CA LEU A 73 -3.07 -13.38 -6.38
C LEU A 73 -3.51 -13.65 -7.84
N GLY A 74 -4.65 -13.11 -8.25
CA GLY A 74 -5.17 -13.22 -9.61
C GLY A 74 -4.34 -12.46 -10.64
N LYS A 75 -4.62 -12.71 -11.93
CA LYS A 75 -3.95 -12.03 -13.04
C LYS A 75 -4.31 -10.54 -13.05
N VAL A 76 -3.31 -9.66 -13.05
CA VAL A 76 -3.52 -8.22 -13.26
C VAL A 76 -4.03 -7.97 -14.68
N ARG A 77 -5.17 -7.27 -14.79
CA ARG A 77 -5.76 -6.83 -16.06
C ARG A 77 -5.18 -5.50 -16.50
N THR A 78 -5.16 -4.53 -15.59
CA THR A 78 -4.57 -3.20 -15.82
C THR A 78 -4.23 -2.54 -14.50
N SER A 79 -3.46 -1.46 -14.56
CA SER A 79 -3.11 -0.63 -13.41
C SER A 79 -3.00 0.84 -13.81
N THR A 80 -3.33 1.72 -12.89
CA THR A 80 -3.15 3.16 -13.03
C THR A 80 -2.63 3.73 -11.71
N SER A 81 -1.95 4.86 -11.78
CA SER A 81 -1.39 5.58 -10.62
C SER A 81 -1.89 7.01 -10.64
N LEU A 82 -1.77 7.70 -9.51
CA LEU A 82 -2.16 9.11 -9.36
C LEU A 82 -3.67 9.35 -9.53
N VAL A 83 -4.49 8.36 -9.14
CA VAL A 83 -5.95 8.52 -9.17
C VAL A 83 -6.37 9.43 -8.01
N THR A 84 -6.74 10.67 -8.32
CA THR A 84 -7.22 11.63 -7.32
C THR A 84 -8.73 11.59 -7.11
N GLU A 85 -9.47 11.10 -8.10
CA GLU A 85 -10.93 10.92 -8.04
C GLU A 85 -11.28 9.45 -8.31
N PRO A 86 -11.35 8.60 -7.26
CA PRO A 86 -11.56 7.16 -7.42
C PRO A 86 -13.03 6.77 -7.61
N ASN A 87 -13.97 7.70 -7.44
CA ASN A 87 -15.39 7.41 -7.54
C ASN A 87 -15.82 7.35 -9.01
N PHE A 88 -16.44 6.25 -9.41
CA PHE A 88 -17.01 6.08 -10.74
C PHE A 88 -18.32 5.30 -10.66
N SER A 89 -19.12 5.38 -11.72
CA SER A 89 -20.31 4.56 -11.93
C SER A 89 -20.32 4.08 -13.38
N PHE A 90 -20.56 2.79 -13.57
CA PHE A 90 -20.82 2.23 -14.89
C PHE A 90 -22.32 2.05 -15.04
N GLY A 91 -22.92 2.73 -16.03
CA GLY A 91 -24.27 2.44 -16.50
C GLY A 91 -24.20 1.45 -17.65
N PHE A 92 -25.17 0.53 -17.72
CA PHE A 92 -25.43 -0.16 -18.98
C PHE A 92 -26.13 0.85 -19.91
N PRO A 93 -25.72 0.97 -21.18
CA PRO A 93 -26.54 1.69 -22.13
C PRO A 93 -27.91 1.01 -22.17
N VAL A 94 -28.97 1.77 -21.92
CA VAL A 94 -30.33 1.31 -22.19
C VAL A 94 -30.44 1.19 -23.70
N GLU A 95 -30.79 0.01 -24.22
CA GLU A 95 -31.06 -0.15 -25.65
C GLU A 95 -32.16 0.86 -26.07
N GLY A 96 -31.83 1.86 -26.90
CA GLY A 96 -32.83 2.73 -27.51
C GLY A 96 -32.53 4.23 -27.65
N GLU A 97 -31.40 4.75 -27.16
CA GLU A 97 -31.04 6.17 -27.39
C GLU A 97 -29.93 6.30 -28.44
N HIS A 98 -30.35 6.35 -29.71
CA HIS A 98 -29.62 6.91 -30.84
C HIS A 98 -30.45 8.03 -31.48
#